data_AF-Q6ARS0-F1
#
_entry.id   AF-Q6ARS0-F1
#
_cell.length_a   1.000
_cell.length_b   1.000
_cell.length_c   1.000
_cell.angle_alpha   90.00
_cell.angle_beta   90.00
_cell.angle_gamma   90.00
#
_symmetry.space_group_name_H-M   'P 1'
#
loop_
_entity.id
_entity.type
_entity.pdbx_description
1 polymer ?
#
loop_
_entity_poly.entity_id
_entity_poly.type
_entity_poly.pdbx_seq_one_letter_code
_entity_poly.pdbx_strand_id
1 'polypeptide(L)'
;MYYFPTRVFCMKHKIFIIVWLLLFYSTSSHASEIAQEIQAVNAETQFRLGSLYHKSTADSKDQQKAFSWFQKSARLGHAGAQYQLAVMYYQGKGTLKDLKKAFTWLKKSAQQGDASAQYQLGIMYYQGKGMIKDPKRAFYWLEKSAQQGDGNAQYQLAAMYHNGEGTPRSPIQELSWVEKSARQGHRAAQFRLGVMYYRGEGTPKDPKRALPWVEKSARQGNAMAQYQLAAMYHTGKGTLKDAKRAFFWFKKSARQGHRAAQYQLGDMYYRGEGTLKDQERAFSWVEKSARQGDRAAQYQLAVMYYLGKGTAKDLKRAFSWFEKSAKQGHRAAQRQLRVMSYKGEGQVTTEDGGL
;
A
#
# COMPACT_ATOMS: atom_id res chain seq x y z
N MET A 1 35.70 -36.27 2.17
CA MET A 1 34.35 -35.99 1.64
C MET A 1 34.37 -34.58 1.05
N TYR A 2 34.85 -34.42 -0.19
CA TYR A 2 34.90 -33.13 -0.88
C TYR A 2 33.91 -33.15 -2.04
N TYR A 3 32.90 -32.30 -1.95
CA TYR A 3 31.86 -32.10 -2.96
C TYR A 3 32.41 -31.29 -4.14
N PHE A 4 32.27 -31.83 -5.35
CA PHE A 4 32.59 -31.20 -6.63
C PHE A 4 31.71 -29.97 -6.93
N PRO A 5 32.23 -28.90 -7.58
CA PRO A 5 31.41 -27.87 -8.19
C PRO A 5 31.23 -28.12 -9.70
N THR A 6 30.05 -28.62 -10.09
CA THR A 6 29.63 -28.88 -11.48
C THR A 6 29.31 -27.62 -12.32
N ARG A 7 29.56 -26.41 -11.81
CA ARG A 7 29.16 -25.16 -12.51
C ARG A 7 30.24 -24.46 -13.34
N VAL A 8 31.52 -24.77 -13.12
CA VAL A 8 32.63 -24.15 -13.89
C VAL A 8 32.80 -24.80 -15.28
N PHE A 9 32.29 -26.03 -15.45
CA PHE A 9 32.40 -26.78 -16.71
C PHE A 9 31.49 -26.25 -17.83
N CYS A 10 30.36 -25.63 -17.48
CA CYS A 10 29.35 -25.19 -18.46
C CYS A 10 29.74 -23.88 -19.19
N MET A 11 30.53 -22.99 -18.57
CA MET A 11 31.03 -21.76 -19.21
C MET A 11 32.18 -22.01 -20.18
N LYS A 12 33.10 -22.93 -19.83
CA LYS A 12 34.20 -23.31 -20.73
C LYS A 12 33.67 -23.95 -22.01
N HIS A 13 32.60 -24.74 -21.92
CA HIS A 13 31.97 -25.33 -23.11
C HIS A 13 31.38 -24.29 -24.08
N LYS A 14 30.72 -23.24 -23.59
CA LYS A 14 30.19 -22.19 -24.48
C LYS A 14 31.28 -21.40 -25.20
N ILE A 15 32.38 -21.07 -24.52
CA ILE A 15 33.53 -20.40 -25.14
C ILE A 15 34.22 -21.33 -26.15
N PHE A 16 34.32 -22.62 -25.85
CA PHE A 16 34.86 -23.61 -26.78
C PHE A 16 33.97 -23.78 -28.02
N ILE A 17 32.65 -23.78 -27.86
CA ILE A 17 31.68 -23.84 -28.96
C ILE A 17 31.82 -22.59 -29.86
N ILE A 18 32.01 -21.40 -29.29
CA ILE A 18 32.24 -20.15 -30.05
C ILE A 18 33.56 -20.21 -30.84
N VAL A 19 34.65 -20.70 -30.24
CA VAL A 19 35.94 -20.87 -30.92
C VAL A 19 35.89 -21.96 -31.99
N TRP A 20 35.12 -23.03 -31.76
CA TRP A 20 34.93 -24.13 -32.70
C TRP A 20 34.03 -23.76 -33.89
N LEU A 21 33.00 -22.93 -33.67
CA LEU A 21 32.14 -22.38 -34.72
C LEU A 21 32.87 -21.35 -35.61
N LEU A 22 33.79 -20.56 -35.03
CA LEU A 22 34.64 -19.61 -35.77
C LEU A 22 35.61 -20.30 -36.74
N LEU A 23 35.99 -21.56 -36.49
CA LEU A 23 36.96 -22.29 -37.30
C LEU A 23 36.34 -23.06 -38.49
N PHE A 24 35.01 -23.25 -38.55
CA PHE A 24 34.41 -24.18 -39.53
C PHE A 24 33.24 -23.66 -40.38
N TYR A 25 32.57 -22.53 -40.07
CA TYR A 25 31.39 -22.11 -40.84
C TYR A 25 31.37 -20.61 -41.17
N SER A 26 31.94 -20.25 -42.33
CA SER A 26 31.80 -18.91 -42.92
C SER A 26 30.57 -18.84 -43.83
N THR A 27 29.39 -18.65 -43.25
CA THR A 27 28.22 -18.10 -43.95
C THR A 27 27.73 -16.86 -43.20
N SER A 28 27.17 -15.88 -43.91
CA SER A 28 26.84 -14.56 -43.34
C SER A 28 25.85 -14.60 -42.17
N SER A 29 24.96 -15.60 -42.13
CA SER A 29 23.98 -15.77 -41.05
C SER A 29 24.62 -16.21 -39.72
N HIS A 30 25.58 -17.14 -39.77
CA HIS A 30 26.23 -17.67 -38.57
C HIS A 30 27.19 -16.63 -37.94
N ALA A 31 27.81 -15.78 -38.75
CA ALA A 31 28.63 -14.68 -38.25
C ALA A 31 27.79 -13.64 -37.47
N SER A 32 26.56 -13.36 -37.90
CA SER A 32 25.66 -12.46 -37.16
C SER A 32 25.18 -13.05 -35.83
N GLU A 33 24.96 -14.37 -35.77
CA GLU A 33 24.56 -15.05 -34.54
C GLU A 33 25.70 -15.04 -33.51
N ILE A 34 26.93 -15.35 -33.92
CA ILE A 34 28.11 -15.30 -33.04
C ILE A 34 28.36 -13.89 -32.51
N ALA A 35 28.21 -12.86 -33.37
CA ALA A 35 28.34 -11.47 -32.95
C ALA A 35 27.27 -11.06 -31.92
N GLN A 36 26.03 -11.53 -32.08
CA GLN A 36 24.95 -11.30 -31.11
C GLN A 36 25.24 -11.98 -29.77
N GLU A 37 25.78 -13.20 -29.77
CA GLU A 37 26.15 -13.90 -28.53
C GLU A 37 27.26 -13.18 -27.76
N ILE A 38 28.30 -12.69 -28.45
CA ILE A 38 29.38 -11.92 -27.82
C ILE A 38 28.84 -10.62 -27.22
N GLN A 39 27.95 -9.93 -27.94
CA GLN A 39 27.29 -8.71 -27.43
C GLN A 39 26.42 -9.02 -26.20
N ALA A 40 25.68 -10.13 -26.20
CA ALA A 40 24.85 -10.55 -25.07
C ALA A 40 25.70 -10.87 -23.83
N VAL A 41 26.81 -11.61 -23.99
CA VAL A 41 27.76 -11.92 -22.90
C VAL A 41 28.38 -10.64 -22.34
N ASN A 42 28.75 -9.70 -23.20
CA ASN A 42 29.27 -8.40 -22.80
C ASN A 42 28.21 -7.59 -22.03
N ALA A 43 26.96 -7.57 -22.51
CA ALA A 43 25.86 -6.85 -21.87
C ALA A 43 25.55 -7.40 -20.47
N GLU A 44 25.51 -8.71 -20.30
CA GLU A 44 25.31 -9.37 -19.00
C GLU A 44 26.47 -9.10 -18.03
N THR A 45 27.71 -9.14 -18.52
CA THR A 45 28.89 -8.84 -17.69
C THR A 45 28.86 -7.41 -17.18
N GLN A 46 28.54 -6.44 -18.05
CA GLN A 46 28.38 -5.04 -17.69
C GLN A 46 27.21 -4.82 -16.72
N PHE A 47 26.11 -5.55 -16.87
CA PHE A 47 24.97 -5.51 -15.94
C PHE A 47 25.35 -6.00 -14.55
N ARG A 48 26.12 -7.10 -14.46
CA ARG A 48 26.62 -7.63 -13.18
C ARG A 48 27.55 -6.65 -12.48
N LEU A 49 28.47 -6.03 -13.21
CA LEU A 49 29.34 -4.99 -12.67
C LEU A 49 28.53 -3.81 -12.12
N GLY A 50 27.55 -3.32 -12.88
CA GLY A 50 26.64 -2.26 -12.41
C GLY A 50 25.89 -2.66 -11.13
N SER A 51 25.42 -3.91 -11.07
CA SER A 51 24.72 -4.46 -9.90
C SER A 51 25.59 -4.56 -8.65
N LEU A 52 26.89 -4.86 -8.81
CA LEU A 52 27.85 -4.90 -7.70
C LEU A 52 28.04 -3.50 -7.09
N TYR A 53 28.31 -2.49 -7.92
CA TYR A 53 28.42 -1.10 -7.45
C TYR A 53 27.11 -0.57 -6.85
N HIS A 54 25.97 -0.98 -7.41
CA HIS A 54 24.66 -0.58 -6.90
C HIS A 54 24.36 -1.17 -5.51
N LYS A 55 24.69 -2.45 -5.27
CA LYS A 55 24.52 -3.11 -3.96
C LYS A 55 25.47 -2.58 -2.89
N SER A 56 26.63 -2.09 -3.31
CA SER A 56 27.71 -1.64 -2.42
C SER A 56 27.34 -0.43 -1.54
N THR A 57 26.30 0.36 -1.86
CA THR A 57 26.38 1.79 -1.48
C THR A 57 25.23 2.53 -0.81
N ALA A 58 25.68 3.30 0.20
CA ALA A 58 25.23 4.63 0.60
C ALA A 58 26.07 5.80 -0.02
N ASP A 59 27.19 5.53 -0.71
CA ASP A 59 28.06 6.55 -1.36
C ASP A 59 27.60 6.91 -2.80
N SER A 60 27.64 8.21 -3.12
CA SER A 60 27.33 8.81 -4.42
C SER A 60 28.28 8.39 -5.56
N LYS A 61 29.56 8.13 -5.29
CA LYS A 61 30.56 7.80 -6.33
C LYS A 61 30.29 6.44 -6.98
N ASP A 62 29.93 5.45 -6.18
CA ASP A 62 29.62 4.13 -6.72
C ASP A 62 28.24 4.10 -7.39
N GLN A 63 27.30 4.97 -6.99
CA GLN A 63 26.07 5.15 -7.75
C GLN A 63 26.36 5.73 -9.15
N GLN A 64 27.33 6.62 -9.30
CA GLN A 64 27.77 7.08 -10.63
C GLN A 64 28.41 5.94 -11.44
N LYS A 65 29.26 5.10 -10.83
CA LYS A 65 29.83 3.92 -11.51
C LYS A 65 28.76 2.91 -11.93
N ALA A 66 27.81 2.62 -11.04
CA ALA A 66 26.67 1.76 -11.32
C ALA A 66 25.86 2.31 -12.52
N PHE A 67 25.59 3.63 -12.52
CA PHE A 67 24.93 4.29 -13.63
C PHE A 67 25.68 4.12 -14.95
N SER A 68 27.00 4.35 -14.97
CA SER A 68 27.82 4.18 -16.18
C SER A 68 27.77 2.73 -16.70
N TRP A 69 27.87 1.73 -15.82
CA TRP A 69 27.82 0.32 -16.22
C TRP A 69 26.44 -0.10 -16.73
N PHE A 70 25.37 0.29 -16.04
CA PHE A 70 24.01 0.05 -16.52
C PHE A 70 23.75 0.76 -17.84
N GLN A 71 24.29 1.97 -18.05
CA GLN A 71 24.17 2.68 -19.32
C GLN A 71 24.82 1.91 -20.47
N LYS A 72 26.05 1.38 -20.28
CA LYS A 72 26.73 0.57 -21.30
C LYS A 72 25.92 -0.70 -21.61
N SER A 73 25.49 -1.43 -20.58
CA SER A 73 24.72 -2.67 -20.74
C SER A 73 23.34 -2.43 -21.37
N ALA A 74 22.64 -1.36 -20.98
CA ALA A 74 21.33 -0.99 -21.53
C ALA A 74 21.39 -0.62 -23.01
N ARG A 75 22.49 0.01 -23.46
CA ARG A 75 22.76 0.31 -24.88
C ARG A 75 22.97 -0.96 -25.70
N LEU A 76 23.51 -2.01 -25.09
CA LEU A 76 23.62 -3.35 -25.69
C LEU A 76 22.31 -4.15 -25.65
N GLY A 77 21.21 -3.55 -25.19
CA GLY A 77 19.89 -4.17 -25.24
C GLY A 77 19.47 -4.92 -23.99
N HIS A 78 20.33 -5.08 -22.98
CA HIS A 78 20.00 -5.89 -21.80
C HIS A 78 18.80 -5.34 -21.00
N ALA A 79 17.69 -6.09 -20.96
CA ALA A 79 16.43 -5.66 -20.34
C ALA A 79 16.60 -5.22 -18.87
N GLY A 80 17.25 -6.05 -18.04
CA GLY A 80 17.48 -5.72 -16.64
C GLY A 80 18.30 -4.45 -16.45
N ALA A 81 19.24 -4.15 -17.36
CA ALA A 81 20.04 -2.93 -17.30
C ALA A 81 19.23 -1.71 -17.74
N GLN A 82 18.37 -1.86 -18.75
CA GLN A 82 17.43 -0.82 -19.16
C GLN A 82 16.46 -0.46 -18.02
N TYR A 83 15.94 -1.47 -17.31
CA TYR A 83 15.13 -1.26 -16.12
C TYR A 83 15.90 -0.50 -15.03
N GLN A 84 17.10 -0.97 -14.64
CA GLN A 84 17.89 -0.31 -13.60
C GLN A 84 18.28 1.13 -13.98
N LEU A 85 18.68 1.34 -15.23
CA LEU A 85 18.97 2.67 -15.75
C LEU A 85 17.73 3.59 -15.68
N ALA A 86 16.55 3.08 -15.99
CA ALA A 86 15.30 3.83 -15.85
C ALA A 86 15.02 4.21 -14.38
N VAL A 87 15.22 3.28 -13.44
CA VAL A 87 15.07 3.54 -12.00
C VAL A 87 16.05 4.62 -11.53
N MET A 88 17.29 4.60 -11.99
CA MET A 88 18.30 5.61 -11.65
C MET A 88 17.92 7.00 -12.15
N TYR A 89 17.45 7.12 -13.40
CA TYR A 89 16.91 8.38 -13.91
C TYR A 89 15.64 8.84 -13.16
N TYR A 90 14.78 7.91 -12.75
CA TYR A 90 13.56 8.25 -12.00
C TYR A 90 13.89 8.81 -10.61
N GLN A 91 14.90 8.24 -9.94
CA GLN A 91 15.31 8.61 -8.59
C GLN A 91 16.35 9.74 -8.56
N GLY A 92 17.06 10.00 -9.66
CA GLY A 92 18.22 10.90 -9.67
C GLY A 92 19.43 10.32 -8.93
N LYS A 93 19.62 9.00 -8.97
CA LYS A 93 20.77 8.33 -8.34
C LYS A 93 21.88 8.13 -9.36
N GLY A 94 23.09 8.61 -9.06
CA GLY A 94 24.24 8.55 -9.98
C GLY A 94 24.10 9.43 -11.23
N THR A 95 23.00 10.18 -11.37
CA THR A 95 22.70 11.10 -12.46
C THR A 95 21.62 12.10 -12.03
N LEU A 96 21.36 13.12 -12.85
CA LEU A 96 20.23 14.02 -12.62
C LEU A 96 18.89 13.32 -12.91
N LYS A 97 17.88 13.64 -12.10
CA LYS A 97 16.53 13.11 -12.27
C LYS A 97 15.96 13.53 -13.62
N ASP A 98 15.53 12.55 -14.43
CA ASP A 98 14.96 12.76 -15.76
C ASP A 98 13.86 11.74 -16.04
N LEU A 99 12.60 12.17 -15.87
CA LEU A 99 11.44 11.28 -16.03
C LEU A 99 11.21 10.87 -17.49
N LYS A 100 11.63 11.68 -18.48
CA LYS A 100 11.48 11.35 -19.90
C LYS A 100 12.46 10.25 -20.31
N LYS A 101 13.72 10.35 -19.86
CA LYS A 101 14.70 9.27 -20.05
C LYS A 101 14.32 8.01 -19.29
N ALA A 102 13.84 8.14 -18.04
CA ALA A 102 13.32 7.02 -17.28
C ALA A 102 12.21 6.30 -18.06
N PHE A 103 11.21 7.03 -18.54
CA PHE A 103 10.12 6.49 -19.35
C PHE A 103 10.64 5.74 -20.59
N THR A 104 11.60 6.33 -21.31
CA THR A 104 12.13 5.78 -22.56
C THR A 104 12.84 4.44 -22.33
N TRP A 105 13.70 4.36 -21.32
CA TRP A 105 14.42 3.12 -20.98
C TRP A 105 13.47 2.06 -20.41
N LEU A 106 12.52 2.48 -19.59
CA LEU A 106 11.51 1.60 -19.04
C LEU A 106 10.64 0.97 -20.12
N LYS A 107 10.24 1.75 -21.13
CA LYS A 107 9.50 1.26 -22.30
C LYS A 107 10.27 0.18 -23.05
N LYS A 108 11.57 0.39 -23.31
CA LYS A 108 12.41 -0.61 -23.97
C LYS A 108 12.49 -1.91 -23.15
N SER A 109 12.69 -1.80 -21.84
CA SER A 109 12.73 -2.98 -20.95
C SER A 109 11.39 -3.71 -20.89
N ALA A 110 10.27 -2.97 -20.79
CA ALA A 110 8.93 -3.54 -20.73
C ALA A 110 8.54 -4.26 -22.03
N GLN A 111 8.96 -3.73 -23.18
CA GLN A 111 8.78 -4.35 -24.49
C GLN A 111 9.53 -5.69 -24.62
N GLN A 112 10.63 -5.87 -23.89
CA GLN A 112 11.37 -7.12 -23.80
C GLN A 112 10.79 -8.12 -22.79
N GLY A 113 9.67 -7.79 -22.14
CA GLY A 113 9.00 -8.71 -21.22
C GLY A 113 9.34 -8.54 -19.75
N ASP A 114 10.24 -7.62 -19.36
CA ASP A 114 10.59 -7.44 -17.95
C ASP A 114 9.37 -7.01 -17.11
N ALA A 115 8.93 -7.89 -16.20
CA ALA A 115 7.72 -7.69 -15.40
C ALA A 115 7.78 -6.44 -14.51
N SER A 116 8.96 -6.13 -13.96
CA SER A 116 9.16 -4.95 -13.11
C SER A 116 9.08 -3.66 -13.93
N ALA A 117 9.62 -3.67 -15.14
CA ALA A 117 9.53 -2.56 -16.07
C ALA A 117 8.10 -2.34 -16.56
N GLN A 118 7.38 -3.42 -16.89
CA GLN A 118 5.96 -3.36 -17.27
C GLN A 118 5.10 -2.78 -16.15
N TYR A 119 5.31 -3.23 -14.90
CA TYR A 119 4.63 -2.67 -13.73
C TYR A 119 4.87 -1.16 -13.62
N GLN A 120 6.14 -0.74 -13.57
CA GLN A 120 6.49 0.66 -13.39
C GLN A 120 6.01 1.53 -14.56
N LEU A 121 6.04 1.00 -15.79
CA LEU A 121 5.55 1.71 -16.97
C LEU A 121 4.04 1.92 -16.88
N GLY A 122 3.32 0.88 -16.43
CA GLY A 122 1.89 0.98 -16.13
C GLY A 122 1.59 2.05 -15.08
N ILE A 123 2.38 2.14 -14.01
CA ILE A 123 2.25 3.19 -12.98
C ILE A 123 2.53 4.58 -13.56
N MET A 124 3.54 4.74 -14.43
CA MET A 124 3.83 6.03 -15.07
C MET A 124 2.66 6.51 -15.93
N TYR A 125 2.07 5.62 -16.73
CA TYR A 125 0.86 5.91 -17.51
C TYR A 125 -0.35 6.23 -16.62
N TYR A 126 -0.52 5.50 -15.51
CA TYR A 126 -1.63 5.70 -14.57
C TYR A 126 -1.57 7.07 -13.89
N GLN A 127 -0.37 7.50 -13.50
CA GLN A 127 -0.15 8.76 -12.77
C GLN A 127 0.08 9.98 -13.69
N GLY A 128 0.44 9.77 -14.96
CA GLY A 128 0.88 10.86 -15.83
C GLY A 128 2.23 11.47 -15.40
N LYS A 129 3.11 10.69 -14.76
CA LYS A 129 4.42 11.20 -14.33
C LYS A 129 5.40 11.21 -15.49
N GLY A 130 5.81 12.41 -15.92
CA GLY A 130 6.73 12.58 -17.05
C GLY A 130 6.07 12.39 -18.42
N MET A 131 4.74 12.25 -18.47
CA MET A 131 3.94 12.12 -19.70
C MET A 131 2.45 12.36 -19.45
N ILE A 132 1.63 12.32 -20.51
CA ILE A 132 0.17 12.41 -20.39
C ILE A 132 -0.39 11.13 -19.77
N LYS A 133 -1.30 11.27 -18.80
CA LYS A 133 -2.02 10.17 -18.16
C LYS A 133 -2.82 9.38 -19.21
N ASP A 134 -2.68 8.06 -19.21
CA ASP A 134 -3.39 7.16 -20.13
C ASP A 134 -3.78 5.86 -19.39
N PRO A 135 -5.01 5.80 -18.83
CA PRO A 135 -5.48 4.64 -18.09
C PRO A 135 -5.55 3.36 -18.94
N LYS A 136 -5.79 3.45 -20.26
CA LYS A 136 -5.87 2.26 -21.12
C LYS A 136 -4.49 1.64 -21.31
N ARG A 137 -3.46 2.45 -21.54
CA ARG A 137 -2.07 1.96 -21.60
C ARG A 137 -1.57 1.50 -20.23
N ALA A 138 -1.98 2.17 -19.16
CA ALA A 138 -1.68 1.71 -17.80
C ALA A 138 -2.22 0.29 -17.57
N PHE A 139 -3.49 0.07 -17.92
CA PHE A 139 -4.15 -1.23 -17.82
C PHE A 139 -3.38 -2.30 -18.60
N TYR A 140 -3.06 -2.04 -19.86
CA TYR A 140 -2.32 -2.96 -20.73
C TYR A 140 -0.98 -3.42 -20.13
N TRP A 141 -0.17 -2.48 -19.63
CA TRP A 141 1.15 -2.81 -19.08
C TRP A 141 1.05 -3.48 -17.69
N LEU A 142 0.11 -3.04 -16.86
CA LEU A 142 -0.14 -3.69 -15.57
C LEU A 142 -0.67 -5.11 -15.74
N GLU A 143 -1.52 -5.35 -16.73
CA GLU A 143 -2.01 -6.69 -17.06
C GLU A 143 -0.88 -7.64 -17.45
N LYS A 144 0.02 -7.21 -18.35
CA LYS A 144 1.20 -8.02 -18.72
C LYS A 144 2.08 -8.37 -17.51
N SER A 145 2.34 -7.39 -16.64
CA SER A 145 3.13 -7.63 -15.42
C SER A 145 2.40 -8.55 -14.43
N ALA A 146 1.09 -8.36 -14.26
CA ALA A 146 0.26 -9.16 -13.36
C ALA A 146 0.14 -10.62 -13.81
N GLN A 147 0.06 -10.86 -15.13
CA GLN A 147 0.07 -12.18 -15.76
C GLN A 147 1.38 -12.93 -15.51
N GLN A 148 2.50 -12.20 -15.41
CA GLN A 148 3.80 -12.76 -15.04
C GLN A 148 3.96 -13.02 -13.53
N GLY A 149 2.94 -12.73 -12.73
CA GLY A 149 2.94 -13.01 -11.31
C GLY A 149 3.35 -11.86 -10.40
N ASP A 150 3.58 -10.64 -10.92
CA ASP A 150 3.94 -9.50 -10.06
C ASP A 150 2.77 -9.14 -9.11
N GLY A 151 2.97 -9.36 -7.82
CA GLY A 151 1.93 -9.14 -6.80
C GLY A 151 1.48 -7.69 -6.66
N ASN A 152 2.33 -6.71 -6.96
CA ASN A 152 1.96 -5.30 -6.94
C ASN A 152 1.10 -4.95 -8.16
N ALA A 153 1.50 -5.42 -9.35
CA ALA A 153 0.74 -5.26 -10.58
C ALA A 153 -0.64 -5.90 -10.48
N GLN A 154 -0.74 -7.11 -9.91
CA GLN A 154 -2.03 -7.77 -9.65
C GLN A 154 -2.95 -6.92 -8.76
N TYR A 155 -2.43 -6.33 -7.69
CA TYR A 155 -3.22 -5.45 -6.82
C TYR A 155 -3.65 -4.15 -7.52
N GLN A 156 -2.77 -3.56 -8.32
CA GLN A 156 -3.09 -2.33 -9.06
C GLN A 156 -4.11 -2.60 -10.17
N LEU A 157 -3.98 -3.72 -10.88
CA LEU A 157 -4.93 -4.15 -11.89
C LEU A 157 -6.32 -4.39 -11.28
N ALA A 158 -6.38 -5.01 -10.10
CA ALA A 158 -7.61 -5.12 -9.33
C ALA A 158 -8.22 -3.74 -9.00
N ALA A 159 -7.41 -2.77 -8.56
CA ALA A 159 -7.89 -1.41 -8.30
C ALA A 159 -8.44 -0.72 -9.56
N MET A 160 -7.87 -1.00 -10.73
CA MET A 160 -8.38 -0.49 -12.01
C MET A 160 -9.74 -1.09 -12.36
N TYR A 161 -9.96 -2.40 -12.13
CA TYR A 161 -11.28 -3.03 -12.26
C TYR A 161 -12.29 -2.53 -11.22
N HIS A 162 -11.84 -2.19 -10.01
CA HIS A 162 -12.69 -1.60 -8.98
C HIS A 162 -13.23 -0.22 -9.42
N ASN A 163 -12.33 0.63 -9.91
CA ASN A 163 -12.64 2.02 -10.26
C ASN A 163 -13.26 2.17 -11.65
N GLY A 164 -13.02 1.22 -12.55
CA GLY A 164 -13.38 1.31 -13.97
C GLY A 164 -12.41 2.20 -14.76
N GLU A 165 -11.13 2.19 -14.39
CA GLU A 165 -10.10 3.02 -15.03
C GLU A 165 -9.38 2.20 -16.09
N GLY A 166 -9.46 2.61 -17.36
CA GLY A 166 -8.85 1.88 -18.48
C GLY A 166 -9.57 0.57 -18.86
N THR A 167 -10.57 0.16 -18.09
CA THR A 167 -11.41 -1.04 -18.27
C THR A 167 -12.79 -0.79 -17.64
N PRO A 168 -13.88 -1.47 -18.08
CA PRO A 168 -15.14 -1.43 -17.35
C PRO A 168 -15.01 -1.96 -15.91
N ARG A 169 -15.86 -1.45 -15.00
CA ARG A 169 -15.90 -1.97 -13.63
C ARG A 169 -16.28 -3.44 -13.61
N SER A 170 -15.54 -4.25 -12.86
CA SER A 170 -15.84 -5.67 -12.71
C SER A 170 -15.40 -6.19 -11.35
N PRO A 171 -16.33 -6.34 -10.38
CA PRO A 171 -16.04 -6.93 -9.08
C PRO A 171 -15.52 -8.37 -9.16
N ILE A 172 -15.91 -9.12 -10.21
CA ILE A 172 -15.45 -10.50 -10.42
C ILE A 172 -13.97 -10.51 -10.84
N GLN A 173 -13.58 -9.65 -11.78
CA GLN A 173 -12.18 -9.52 -12.19
C GLN A 173 -11.33 -8.93 -11.07
N GLU A 174 -11.84 -7.94 -10.35
CA GLU A 174 -11.21 -7.41 -9.15
C GLU A 174 -10.91 -8.55 -8.16
N LEU A 175 -11.91 -9.38 -7.83
CA LEU A 175 -11.75 -10.48 -6.87
C LEU A 175 -10.63 -11.43 -7.29
N SER A 176 -10.62 -11.84 -8.56
CA SER A 176 -9.61 -12.75 -9.11
C SER A 176 -8.19 -12.20 -8.96
N TRP A 177 -7.97 -10.93 -9.31
CA TRP A 177 -6.65 -10.31 -9.24
C TRP A 177 -6.22 -9.98 -7.80
N VAL A 178 -7.15 -9.52 -6.96
CA VAL A 178 -6.91 -9.33 -5.52
C VAL A 178 -6.51 -10.65 -4.88
N GLU A 179 -7.17 -11.76 -5.22
CA GLU A 179 -6.87 -13.07 -4.64
C GLU A 179 -5.46 -13.54 -4.97
N LYS A 180 -5.03 -13.41 -6.23
CA LYS A 180 -3.65 -13.72 -6.64
C LYS A 180 -2.63 -12.90 -5.84
N SER A 181 -2.84 -11.58 -5.72
CA SER A 181 -1.94 -10.70 -4.97
C SER A 181 -1.93 -11.01 -3.46
N ALA A 182 -3.10 -11.29 -2.87
CA ALA A 182 -3.24 -11.61 -1.45
C ALA A 182 -2.54 -12.92 -1.08
N ARG A 183 -2.59 -13.93 -1.96
CA ARG A 183 -1.89 -15.21 -1.81
C ARG A 183 -0.37 -15.06 -1.78
N GLN A 184 0.17 -14.04 -2.45
CA GLN A 184 1.59 -13.68 -2.41
C GLN A 184 1.99 -12.87 -1.16
N GLY A 185 1.06 -12.60 -0.24
CA GLY A 185 1.37 -11.87 0.98
C GLY A 185 1.13 -10.37 0.90
N HIS A 186 0.65 -9.82 -0.23
CA HIS A 186 0.48 -8.37 -0.37
C HIS A 186 -0.53 -7.82 0.64
N ARG A 187 -0.03 -7.01 1.59
CA ARG A 187 -0.78 -6.51 2.76
C ARG A 187 -2.12 -5.86 2.41
N ALA A 188 -2.15 -4.98 1.41
CA ALA A 188 -3.37 -4.26 1.05
C ALA A 188 -4.36 -5.18 0.29
N ALA A 189 -3.85 -6.11 -0.51
CA ALA A 189 -4.68 -7.10 -1.21
C ALA A 189 -5.37 -8.04 -0.23
N GLN A 190 -4.66 -8.52 0.80
CA GLN A 190 -5.26 -9.35 1.85
C GLN A 190 -6.42 -8.65 2.57
N PHE A 191 -6.25 -7.35 2.89
CA PHE A 191 -7.35 -6.59 3.48
C PHE A 191 -8.51 -6.43 2.51
N ARG A 192 -8.24 -6.06 1.24
CA ARG A 192 -9.27 -5.90 0.22
C ARG A 192 -10.04 -7.21 0.00
N LEU A 193 -9.36 -8.34 -0.09
CA LEU A 193 -9.97 -9.67 -0.22
C LEU A 193 -10.91 -9.97 0.94
N GLY A 194 -10.46 -9.69 2.17
CA GLY A 194 -11.29 -9.80 3.36
C GLY A 194 -12.55 -8.94 3.28
N VAL A 195 -12.44 -7.69 2.83
CA VAL A 195 -13.58 -6.78 2.62
C VAL A 195 -14.54 -7.32 1.56
N MET A 196 -14.02 -7.85 0.45
CA MET A 196 -14.84 -8.40 -0.64
C MET A 196 -15.67 -9.58 -0.16
N TYR A 197 -15.08 -10.54 0.56
CA TYR A 197 -15.85 -11.63 1.17
C TYR A 197 -16.82 -11.14 2.25
N TYR A 198 -16.41 -10.19 3.10
CA TYR A 198 -17.25 -9.68 4.18
C TYR A 198 -18.52 -8.96 3.67
N ARG A 199 -18.41 -8.29 2.52
CA ARG A 199 -19.51 -7.52 1.90
C ARG A 199 -20.24 -8.26 0.79
N GLY A 200 -19.64 -9.30 0.23
CA GLY A 200 -20.15 -10.00 -0.95
C GLY A 200 -19.91 -9.23 -2.25
N GLU A 201 -18.76 -8.55 -2.39
CA GLU A 201 -18.39 -7.83 -3.60
C GLU A 201 -17.75 -8.80 -4.60
N GLY A 202 -18.44 -9.11 -5.72
CA GLY A 202 -17.96 -10.08 -6.72
C GLY A 202 -18.06 -11.55 -6.29
N THR A 203 -18.65 -11.83 -5.13
CA THR A 203 -18.81 -13.17 -4.55
C THR A 203 -19.95 -13.15 -3.53
N PRO A 204 -20.59 -14.28 -3.18
CA PRO A 204 -21.54 -14.31 -2.06
C PRO A 204 -20.90 -13.82 -0.76
N LYS A 205 -21.70 -13.16 0.08
CA LYS A 205 -21.26 -12.65 1.37
C LYS A 205 -20.84 -13.80 2.30
N ASP A 206 -19.59 -13.80 2.73
CA ASP A 206 -19.03 -14.80 3.63
C ASP A 206 -18.02 -14.18 4.62
N PRO A 207 -18.50 -13.69 5.78
CA PRO A 207 -17.65 -13.15 6.82
C PRO A 207 -16.68 -14.18 7.43
N LYS A 208 -16.98 -15.49 7.36
CA LYS A 208 -16.07 -16.53 7.86
C LYS A 208 -14.85 -16.65 6.95
N ARG A 209 -15.05 -16.64 5.62
CA ARG A 209 -13.96 -16.58 4.65
C ARG A 209 -13.16 -15.27 4.71
N ALA A 210 -13.80 -14.17 5.08
CA ALA A 210 -13.12 -12.88 5.26
C ALA A 210 -12.08 -12.92 6.41
N LEU A 211 -12.41 -13.54 7.53
CA LEU A 211 -11.64 -13.50 8.78
C LEU A 211 -10.14 -13.80 8.59
N PRO A 212 -9.71 -14.93 7.99
CA PRO A 212 -8.28 -15.24 7.84
C PRO A 212 -7.53 -14.22 6.97
N TRP A 213 -8.19 -13.62 5.97
CA TRP A 213 -7.56 -12.61 5.10
C TRP A 213 -7.38 -11.27 5.81
N VAL A 214 -8.42 -10.83 6.54
CA VAL A 214 -8.32 -9.64 7.39
C VAL A 214 -7.25 -9.84 8.45
N GLU A 215 -7.16 -11.02 9.07
CA GLU A 215 -6.15 -11.34 10.07
C GLU A 215 -4.73 -11.30 9.52
N LYS A 216 -4.47 -11.90 8.35
CA LYS A 216 -3.15 -11.84 7.70
C LYS A 216 -2.71 -10.38 7.48
N SER A 217 -3.61 -9.51 6.99
CA SER A 217 -3.29 -8.09 6.79
C SER A 217 -3.09 -7.34 8.12
N ALA A 218 -3.90 -7.63 9.14
CA ALA A 218 -3.81 -7.03 10.46
C ALA A 218 -2.49 -7.36 11.17
N ARG A 219 -2.01 -8.61 11.01
CA ARG A 219 -0.70 -9.07 11.51
C ARG A 219 0.47 -8.34 10.84
N GLN A 220 0.32 -7.95 9.58
CA GLN A 220 1.28 -7.10 8.84
C GLN A 220 1.17 -5.60 9.17
N GLY A 221 0.45 -5.24 10.23
CA GLY A 221 0.37 -3.86 10.71
C GLY A 221 -0.67 -2.98 10.00
N ASN A 222 -1.52 -3.51 9.11
CA ASN A 222 -2.54 -2.68 8.46
C ASN A 222 -3.58 -2.18 9.48
N ALA A 223 -3.59 -0.88 9.78
CA ALA A 223 -4.47 -0.28 10.79
C ALA A 223 -5.97 -0.48 10.49
N MET A 224 -6.36 -0.41 9.22
CA MET A 224 -7.75 -0.62 8.80
C MET A 224 -8.15 -2.10 8.96
N ALA A 225 -7.25 -3.03 8.63
CA ALA A 225 -7.48 -4.46 8.85
C ALA A 225 -7.56 -4.80 10.35
N GLN A 226 -6.72 -4.19 11.18
CA GLN A 226 -6.78 -4.35 12.63
C GLN A 226 -8.11 -3.86 13.21
N TYR A 227 -8.60 -2.69 12.74
CA TYR A 227 -9.93 -2.19 13.11
C TYR A 227 -11.04 -3.16 12.68
N GLN A 228 -11.00 -3.63 11.43
CA GLN A 228 -12.02 -4.54 10.91
C GLN A 228 -12.00 -5.88 11.66
N LEU A 229 -10.83 -6.43 11.96
CA LEU A 229 -10.69 -7.66 12.74
C LEU A 229 -11.24 -7.49 14.16
N ALA A 230 -10.93 -6.35 14.79
CA ALA A 230 -11.47 -6.02 16.09
C ALA A 230 -13.01 -5.95 16.07
N ALA A 231 -13.59 -5.30 15.04
CA ALA A 231 -15.02 -5.23 14.85
C ALA A 231 -15.67 -6.61 14.60
N MET A 232 -14.99 -7.51 13.89
CA MET A 232 -15.47 -8.89 13.70
C MET A 232 -15.53 -9.65 15.02
N TYR A 233 -14.50 -9.54 15.87
CA TYR A 233 -14.51 -10.13 17.22
C TYR A 233 -15.50 -9.45 18.17
N HIS A 234 -15.67 -8.14 18.07
CA HIS A 234 -16.62 -7.39 18.92
C HIS A 234 -18.07 -7.78 18.61
N THR A 235 -18.39 -7.88 17.33
CA THR A 235 -19.76 -8.18 16.87
C THR A 235 -20.07 -9.68 16.77
N GLY A 236 -19.04 -10.54 16.68
CA GLY A 236 -19.20 -11.97 16.38
C GLY A 236 -19.57 -12.24 14.92
N LYS A 237 -19.25 -11.32 14.00
CA LYS A 237 -19.52 -11.52 12.56
C LYS A 237 -18.38 -12.30 11.93
N GLY A 238 -18.67 -13.55 11.52
CA GLY A 238 -17.69 -14.45 10.92
C GLY A 238 -16.78 -15.16 11.94
N THR A 239 -17.03 -14.97 13.23
CA THR A 239 -16.30 -15.60 14.34
C THR A 239 -17.16 -15.53 15.62
N LEU A 240 -16.72 -16.13 16.72
CA LEU A 240 -17.37 -15.96 18.02
C LEU A 240 -17.04 -14.57 18.59
N LYS A 241 -17.97 -14.01 19.37
CA LYS A 241 -17.71 -12.76 20.11
C LYS A 241 -16.55 -12.96 21.08
N ASP A 242 -15.57 -12.07 21.02
CA ASP A 242 -14.42 -12.07 21.91
C ASP A 242 -13.99 -10.63 22.19
N ALA A 243 -14.47 -10.09 23.32
CA ALA A 243 -14.18 -8.74 23.75
C ALA A 243 -12.68 -8.50 24.00
N LYS A 244 -11.93 -9.50 24.50
CA LYS A 244 -10.49 -9.37 24.77
C LYS A 244 -9.70 -9.24 23.47
N ARG A 245 -10.02 -10.07 22.46
CA ARG A 245 -9.41 -9.97 21.13
C ARG A 245 -9.81 -8.68 20.41
N ALA A 246 -11.08 -8.27 20.52
CA ALA A 246 -11.54 -7.00 19.99
C ALA A 246 -10.73 -5.84 20.59
N PHE A 247 -10.61 -5.79 21.92
CA PHE A 247 -9.84 -4.78 22.63
C PHE A 247 -8.37 -4.76 22.18
N PHE A 248 -7.72 -5.92 22.08
CA PHE A 248 -6.34 -6.03 21.62
C PHE A 248 -6.14 -5.42 20.22
N TRP A 249 -7.01 -5.75 19.27
CA TRP A 249 -6.88 -5.28 17.89
C TRP A 249 -7.32 -3.81 17.72
N PHE A 250 -8.36 -3.36 18.42
CA PHE A 250 -8.71 -1.93 18.46
C PHE A 250 -7.55 -1.11 19.04
N LYS A 251 -6.90 -1.60 20.12
CA LYS A 251 -5.73 -0.95 20.71
C LYS A 251 -4.57 -0.82 19.74
N LYS A 252 -4.28 -1.85 18.94
CA LYS A 252 -3.24 -1.78 17.89
C LYS A 252 -3.59 -0.76 16.80
N SER A 253 -4.83 -0.78 16.31
CA SER A 253 -5.30 0.16 15.26
C SER A 253 -5.33 1.61 15.75
N ALA A 254 -5.84 1.85 16.97
CA ALA A 254 -5.94 3.17 17.59
C ALA A 254 -4.57 3.83 17.81
N ARG A 255 -3.56 3.03 18.20
CA ARG A 255 -2.15 3.49 18.34
C ARG A 255 -1.54 3.97 17.03
N GLN A 256 -2.03 3.47 15.89
CA GLN A 256 -1.62 3.95 14.56
C GLN A 256 -2.42 5.19 14.10
N GLY A 257 -3.24 5.78 14.97
CA GLY A 257 -4.01 6.97 14.64
C GLY A 257 -5.39 6.69 14.05
N HIS A 258 -5.81 5.43 13.86
CA HIS A 258 -7.07 5.13 13.20
C HIS A 258 -8.27 5.65 14.00
N ARG A 259 -8.90 6.72 13.48
CA ARG A 259 -9.98 7.48 14.13
C ARG A 259 -11.06 6.60 14.76
N ALA A 260 -11.74 5.77 13.97
CA ALA A 260 -12.83 4.94 14.47
C ALA A 260 -12.35 3.90 15.52
N ALA A 261 -11.10 3.44 15.43
CA ALA A 261 -10.55 2.52 16.44
C ALA A 261 -10.28 3.23 17.77
N GLN A 262 -9.85 4.50 17.73
CA GLN A 262 -9.66 5.30 18.94
C GLN A 262 -10.99 5.50 19.68
N TYR A 263 -12.07 5.82 18.96
CA TYR A 263 -13.40 5.90 19.56
C TYR A 263 -13.84 4.58 20.20
N GLN A 264 -13.75 3.46 19.44
CA GLN A 264 -14.16 2.15 19.95
C GLN A 264 -13.33 1.71 21.17
N LEU A 265 -12.01 1.97 21.15
CA LEU A 265 -11.15 1.68 22.30
C LEU A 265 -11.55 2.51 23.52
N GLY A 266 -11.89 3.79 23.32
CA GLY A 266 -12.40 4.65 24.37
C GLY A 266 -13.72 4.14 24.98
N ASP A 267 -14.66 3.70 24.14
CA ASP A 267 -15.93 3.10 24.59
C ASP A 267 -15.70 1.78 25.36
N MET A 268 -14.76 0.94 24.91
CA MET A 268 -14.40 -0.29 25.63
C MET A 268 -13.81 -0.02 27.02
N TYR A 269 -12.93 0.98 27.18
CA TYR A 269 -12.47 1.41 28.51
C TYR A 269 -13.60 2.03 29.34
N TYR A 270 -14.51 2.77 28.72
CA TYR A 270 -15.64 3.38 29.41
C TYR A 270 -16.57 2.34 30.01
N ARG A 271 -16.81 1.24 29.29
CA ARG A 271 -17.69 0.12 29.69
C ARG A 271 -16.97 -0.97 30.47
N GLY A 272 -15.64 -1.07 30.39
CA GLY A 272 -14.91 -2.23 30.88
C GLY A 272 -15.13 -3.47 30.01
N GLU A 273 -15.31 -3.30 28.70
CA GLU A 273 -15.49 -4.42 27.77
C GLU A 273 -14.12 -4.92 27.31
N GLY A 274 -13.80 -6.19 27.57
CA GLY A 274 -12.51 -6.79 27.16
C GLY A 274 -11.28 -6.27 27.92
N THR A 275 -11.49 -5.35 28.88
CA THR A 275 -10.51 -4.72 29.76
C THR A 275 -11.19 -4.29 31.06
N LEU A 276 -10.44 -3.86 32.08
CA LEU A 276 -10.99 -3.15 33.21
C LEU A 276 -11.49 -1.76 32.80
N LYS A 277 -12.55 -1.30 33.46
CA LYS A 277 -13.12 0.04 33.29
C LYS A 277 -12.10 1.09 33.72
N ASP A 278 -11.88 2.09 32.87
CA ASP A 278 -10.90 3.16 33.09
C ASP A 278 -11.40 4.45 32.43
N GLN A 279 -11.90 5.39 33.23
CA GLN A 279 -12.54 6.59 32.72
C GLN A 279 -11.54 7.59 32.12
N GLU A 280 -10.33 7.69 32.68
CA GLU A 280 -9.29 8.59 32.18
C GLU A 280 -8.75 8.12 30.82
N ARG A 281 -8.50 6.80 30.68
CA ARG A 281 -8.12 6.24 29.39
C ARG A 281 -9.25 6.34 28.38
N ALA A 282 -10.49 6.10 28.79
CA ALA A 282 -11.65 6.33 27.93
C ALA A 282 -11.66 7.76 27.41
N PHE A 283 -11.52 8.74 28.30
CA PHE A 283 -11.49 10.15 27.96
C PHE A 283 -10.38 10.47 26.96
N SER A 284 -9.15 10.05 27.23
CA SER A 284 -7.99 10.29 26.36
C SER A 284 -8.17 9.73 24.94
N TRP A 285 -8.70 8.52 24.81
CA TRP A 285 -8.91 7.90 23.50
C TRP A 285 -10.09 8.51 22.73
N VAL A 286 -11.20 8.79 23.41
CA VAL A 286 -12.34 9.51 22.83
C VAL A 286 -11.91 10.90 22.37
N GLU A 287 -11.11 11.61 23.16
CA GLU A 287 -10.60 12.93 22.80
C GLU A 287 -9.76 12.90 21.52
N LYS A 288 -8.82 11.95 21.39
CA LYS A 288 -8.02 11.78 20.17
C LYS A 288 -8.90 11.57 18.94
N SER A 289 -9.96 10.76 19.05
CA SER A 289 -10.89 10.53 17.96
C SER A 289 -11.74 11.76 17.63
N ALA A 290 -12.21 12.48 18.66
CA ALA A 290 -13.03 13.68 18.51
C ALA A 290 -12.26 14.83 17.83
N ARG A 291 -10.97 14.99 18.17
CA ARG A 291 -10.05 15.94 17.52
C ARG A 291 -9.83 15.63 16.04
N GLN A 292 -9.91 14.35 15.65
CA GLN A 292 -9.91 13.92 14.24
C GLN A 292 -11.27 14.04 13.55
N GLY A 293 -12.24 14.72 14.17
CA GLY A 293 -13.54 14.98 13.56
C GLY A 293 -14.55 13.84 13.69
N ASP A 294 -14.30 12.79 14.48
CA ASP A 294 -15.27 11.71 14.63
C ASP A 294 -16.54 12.21 15.32
N ARG A 295 -17.66 12.22 14.59
CA ARG A 295 -18.94 12.73 15.06
C ARG A 295 -19.41 12.08 16.37
N ALA A 296 -19.29 10.75 16.48
CA ALA A 296 -19.74 10.01 17.66
C ALA A 296 -18.81 10.27 18.86
N ALA A 297 -17.49 10.31 18.62
CA ALA A 297 -16.53 10.64 19.65
C ALA A 297 -16.69 12.08 20.16
N GLN A 298 -17.01 13.05 19.30
CA GLN A 298 -17.28 14.43 19.72
C GLN A 298 -18.48 14.53 20.65
N TYR A 299 -19.57 13.81 20.33
CA TYR A 299 -20.73 13.72 21.21
C TYR A 299 -20.35 13.07 22.54
N GLN A 300 -19.64 11.94 22.50
CA GLN A 300 -19.24 11.23 23.71
C GLN A 300 -18.29 12.08 24.58
N LEU A 301 -17.34 12.80 23.97
CA LEU A 301 -16.45 13.71 24.67
C LEU A 301 -17.23 14.84 25.36
N ALA A 302 -18.23 15.39 24.68
CA ALA A 302 -19.11 16.40 25.25
C ALA A 302 -19.87 15.87 26.46
N VAL A 303 -20.41 14.65 26.39
CA VAL A 303 -21.05 13.96 27.51
C VAL A 303 -20.07 13.73 28.67
N MET A 304 -18.82 13.36 28.37
CA MET A 304 -17.79 13.16 29.40
C MET A 304 -17.44 14.46 30.13
N TYR A 305 -17.31 15.58 29.42
CA TYR A 305 -17.17 16.90 30.04
C TYR A 305 -18.42 17.34 30.80
N TYR A 306 -19.61 17.07 30.28
CA TYR A 306 -20.88 17.43 30.92
C TYR A 306 -21.06 16.75 32.27
N LEU A 307 -20.66 15.47 32.34
CA LEU A 307 -20.80 14.62 33.53
C LEU A 307 -19.55 14.60 34.42
N GLY A 308 -18.42 15.16 33.99
CA GLY A 308 -17.13 15.02 34.69
C GLY A 308 -16.62 13.58 34.73
N LYS A 309 -16.81 12.81 33.65
CA LYS A 309 -16.37 11.40 33.58
C LYS A 309 -14.98 11.31 32.95
N GLY A 310 -14.00 10.90 33.75
CA GLY A 310 -12.59 10.79 33.31
C GLY A 310 -11.90 12.13 33.08
N THR A 311 -12.55 13.22 33.48
CA THR A 311 -12.08 14.61 33.42
C THR A 311 -12.90 15.46 34.39
N ALA A 312 -12.45 16.67 34.70
CA ALA A 312 -13.26 17.62 35.45
C ALA A 312 -14.50 18.05 34.65
N LYS A 313 -15.61 18.27 35.35
CA LYS A 313 -16.84 18.79 34.73
C LYS A 313 -16.57 20.16 34.12
N ASP A 314 -16.85 20.34 32.84
CA ASP A 314 -16.66 21.60 32.11
C ASP A 314 -17.79 21.80 31.10
N LEU A 315 -18.78 22.62 31.48
CA LEU A 315 -19.96 22.87 30.66
C LEU A 315 -19.64 23.67 29.39
N LYS A 316 -18.62 24.54 29.42
CA LYS A 316 -18.21 25.34 28.24
C LYS A 316 -17.59 24.43 27.18
N ARG A 317 -16.68 23.54 27.59
CA ARG A 317 -16.11 22.53 26.68
C ARG A 317 -17.18 21.54 26.22
N ALA A 318 -18.07 21.10 27.10
CA ALA A 318 -19.19 20.23 26.73
C ALA A 318 -20.04 20.88 25.62
N PHE A 319 -20.45 22.14 25.81
CA PHE A 319 -21.23 22.89 24.83
C PHE A 319 -20.51 22.97 23.47
N SER A 320 -19.23 23.37 23.45
CA SER A 320 -18.45 23.46 22.21
C SER A 320 -18.33 22.11 21.48
N TRP A 321 -18.13 21.01 22.20
CA TRP A 321 -18.05 19.68 21.58
C TRP A 321 -19.40 19.16 21.12
N PHE A 322 -20.49 19.44 21.84
CA PHE A 322 -21.84 19.15 21.36
C PHE A 322 -22.13 19.92 20.08
N GLU A 323 -21.74 21.20 19.99
CA GLU A 323 -21.91 22.03 18.80
C GLU A 323 -21.21 21.43 17.58
N LYS A 324 -19.94 21.03 17.72
CA LYS A 324 -19.17 20.36 16.65
C LYS A 324 -19.86 19.08 16.17
N SER A 325 -20.36 18.26 17.10
CA SER A 325 -21.07 17.01 16.74
C SER A 325 -22.43 17.29 16.09
N ALA A 326 -23.15 18.30 16.57
CA ALA A 326 -24.46 18.71 16.07
C ALA A 326 -24.39 19.31 14.65
N LYS A 327 -23.35 20.10 14.35
CA LYS A 327 -23.03 20.61 13.01
C LYS A 327 -22.82 19.48 11.99
N GLN A 328 -22.36 18.32 12.45
CA GLN A 328 -22.25 17.09 11.65
C GLN A 328 -23.54 16.23 11.65
N GLY A 329 -24.67 16.78 12.10
CA GLY A 329 -25.97 16.11 12.10
C GLY A 329 -26.18 15.08 13.21
N HIS A 330 -25.40 15.11 14.30
CA HIS A 330 -25.63 14.20 15.42
C HIS A 330 -26.90 14.59 16.20
N ARG A 331 -27.99 13.86 15.98
CA ARG A 331 -29.33 14.19 16.54
C ARG A 331 -29.35 14.32 18.06
N ALA A 332 -28.66 13.44 18.78
CA ALA A 332 -28.60 13.53 20.25
C ALA A 332 -27.79 14.75 20.73
N ALA A 333 -26.80 15.19 19.95
CA ALA A 333 -26.04 16.40 20.27
C ALA A 333 -26.91 17.65 20.05
N GLN A 334 -27.67 17.70 18.95
CA GLN A 334 -28.62 18.79 18.66
C GLN A 334 -29.68 18.94 19.77
N ARG A 335 -30.25 17.82 20.24
CA ARG A 335 -31.20 17.83 21.37
C ARG A 335 -30.54 18.33 22.64
N GLN A 336 -29.34 17.84 22.97
CA GLN A 336 -28.64 18.23 24.18
C GLN A 336 -28.24 19.72 24.17
N LEU A 337 -27.82 20.25 23.02
CA LEU A 337 -27.55 21.68 22.86
C LEU A 337 -28.78 22.53 23.12
N ARG A 338 -29.95 22.13 22.59
CA ARG A 338 -31.19 22.88 22.83
C ARG A 338 -31.50 22.96 24.32
N VAL A 339 -31.32 21.86 25.05
CA VAL A 339 -31.51 21.80 26.50
C VAL A 339 -30.50 22.69 27.22
N MET A 340 -29.21 22.60 26.87
CA MET A 340 -28.17 23.43 27.49
C MET A 340 -28.40 24.93 27.21
N SER A 341 -28.77 25.29 25.98
CA SER A 341 -29.09 26.68 25.61
C SER A 341 -30.30 27.22 26.36
N TYR A 342 -31.36 26.42 26.52
CA TYR A 342 -32.53 26.83 27.31
C TYR A 342 -32.19 27.08 28.79
N LYS A 343 -31.24 26.32 29.34
CA LYS A 343 -30.77 26.46 30.71
C LYS A 343 -29.65 27.51 30.91
N GLY A 344 -29.18 28.15 29.84
CA GLY A 344 -27.99 29.03 29.90
C GLY A 344 -26.67 28.30 30.23
N GLU A 345 -26.61 26.97 30.10
CA GLU A 345 -25.44 26.16 30.47
C GLU A 345 -24.36 26.23 29.38
N GLY A 346 -23.16 26.73 29.73
CA GLY A 346 -21.96 26.59 28.90
C GLY A 346 -21.86 27.55 27.71
N GLN A 347 -22.80 28.49 27.55
CA GLN A 347 -22.68 29.60 26.61
C GLN A 347 -21.74 30.69 27.17
N VAL A 348 -21.06 31.41 26.28
CA VAL A 348 -20.41 32.69 26.63
C VAL A 348 -21.52 33.73 26.48
N THR A 349 -22.00 34.29 27.58
CA THR A 349 -22.84 35.49 27.53
C THR A 349 -21.99 36.62 26.98
N THR A 350 -22.29 37.11 25.78
CA THR A 350 -21.79 38.40 25.33
C THR A 350 -22.63 39.47 26.03
N GLU A 351 -22.38 39.66 27.33
CA GLU A 351 -22.76 40.89 28.02
C GLU A 351 -21.55 41.81 27.94
N ASP A 352 -21.61 42.74 26.98
CA ASP A 352 -21.11 44.12 27.07
C ASP A 352 -21.37 44.80 25.70
N GLY A 353 -22.66 45.06 25.45
CA GLY A 353 -23.14 46.03 24.48
C GLY A 353 -23.99 47.05 25.23
N GLY A 354 -23.36 47.73 26.20
CA GLY A 354 -23.96 48.82 26.95
C GLY A 354 -23.69 50.15 26.25
N LEU A 355 -24.72 50.59 25.51
CA LEU A 355 -25.14 51.94 25.10
C LEU A 355 -24.10 53.08 25.05
#